data_AF-C4YTE8-F1
#
_entry.id   AF-C4YTE8-F1
#
_cell.length_a   1.000
_cell.length_b   1.000
_cell.length_c   1.000
_cell.angle_alpha   90.00
_cell.angle_beta   90.00
_cell.angle_gamma   90.00
#
_symmetry.space_group_name_H-M   'P 1'
#
loop_
_entity.id
_entity.type
_entity.pdbx_description
1 polymer ?
#
loop_
_entity_poly.entity_id
_entity_poly.type
_entity_poly.pdbx_seq_one_letter_code
_entity_poly.pdbx_strand_id
1 'polypeptide(L)'
;MSTSTSSQQQPQDIITQVSPHQQDSFNTTTTTHTTGTDDQSDVGGGGGDYNSIIHLNIRGKEFTITRDDLMSLPESILLCLFPNGVFLDVNGNVINNLTEDDIVYVNFDPQTFQYIINTFYQAQQDLIQMSTNTTNLTPVTSHNNGRHNNNNNNNNNNNNSSRHNRQENILETKPAIIVLREDLDFYVIPPFERLNSEQMKQLKLGVSIQLLKNKLIFSGLGYKFEDDEDEDEDGNTHEDKSSKGLGPAEQHLFDMLCSSGFEVKDKWGCRSLEPNKCVVSSLSLVRLKTNPPPGETPPDSPSLDPVTSQSSTTTGGGGGGNGRSRSRSRIAQLASSASRAASRSLSSKRNKPDNSTQTKLLLFWRKPARKCWWSHDWVTIEIDAPELFKSMKNVNSNGSDSNGKDNDNKMSVKVHIRRVWTLELSIIGVQ
;
A
#
# COMPACT_ATOMS: atom_id res chain seq x y z
N MET A 1 -13.05 15.63 -72.11
CA MET A 1 -11.74 15.48 -71.43
C MET A 1 -12.00 14.82 -70.10
N SER A 2 -11.68 13.53 -70.05
CA SER A 2 -12.04 12.62 -68.97
C SER A 2 -10.91 12.63 -67.93
N THR A 3 -11.22 12.98 -66.68
CA THR A 3 -10.25 12.95 -65.58
C THR A 3 -10.61 11.84 -64.60
N SER A 4 -9.59 11.03 -64.35
CA SER A 4 -9.56 9.73 -63.68
C SER A 4 -9.94 9.79 -62.21
N THR A 5 -10.69 8.77 -61.77
CA THR A 5 -11.03 8.44 -60.39
C THR A 5 -9.85 7.77 -59.68
N SER A 6 -9.44 8.30 -58.52
CA SER A 6 -8.59 7.61 -57.55
C SER A 6 -9.34 7.47 -56.23
N SER A 7 -9.71 6.24 -55.91
CA SER A 7 -10.33 5.80 -54.66
C SER A 7 -9.26 5.56 -53.59
N GLN A 8 -9.28 6.36 -52.52
CA GLN A 8 -8.50 6.09 -51.30
C GLN A 8 -9.24 5.09 -50.40
N GLN A 9 -8.54 4.02 -50.03
CA GLN A 9 -8.98 3.00 -49.08
C GLN A 9 -8.96 3.52 -47.64
N GLN A 10 -10.04 3.23 -46.90
CA GLN A 10 -10.11 3.33 -45.44
C GLN A 10 -9.23 2.26 -44.78
N PRO A 11 -8.50 2.57 -43.68
CA PRO A 11 -7.95 1.54 -42.82
C PRO A 11 -9.01 0.99 -41.85
N GLN A 12 -9.16 -0.33 -41.87
CA GLN A 12 -10.04 -1.14 -41.03
C GLN A 12 -9.50 -1.28 -39.59
N ASP A 13 -10.42 -1.25 -38.63
CA ASP A 13 -10.19 -1.53 -37.20
C ASP A 13 -9.65 -2.94 -36.97
N ILE A 14 -8.50 -3.08 -36.31
CA ILE A 14 -8.01 -4.36 -35.79
C ILE A 14 -8.26 -4.41 -34.28
N ILE A 15 -9.33 -5.10 -33.92
CA ILE A 15 -9.61 -5.60 -32.58
C ILE A 15 -8.84 -6.91 -32.42
N THR A 16 -7.81 -6.94 -31.57
CA THR A 16 -7.22 -8.20 -31.09
C THR A 16 -7.71 -8.51 -29.68
N GLN A 17 -8.61 -9.49 -29.60
CA GLN A 17 -9.02 -10.16 -28.37
C GLN A 17 -7.84 -10.98 -27.81
N VAL A 18 -7.67 -10.96 -26.49
CA VAL A 18 -6.70 -11.83 -25.79
C VAL A 18 -7.49 -12.73 -24.84
N SER A 19 -7.42 -14.04 -25.05
CA SER A 19 -7.84 -15.07 -24.09
C SER A 19 -6.61 -15.72 -23.45
N PRO A 20 -6.70 -16.27 -22.23
CA PRO A 20 -5.55 -16.50 -21.35
C PRO A 20 -4.97 -17.92 -21.42
N HIS A 21 -3.73 -18.03 -20.91
CA HIS A 21 -2.92 -19.22 -20.57
C HIS A 21 -1.99 -19.82 -21.63
N GLN A 22 -0.69 -19.63 -21.41
CA GLN A 22 0.22 -20.75 -21.21
C GLN A 22 1.42 -20.34 -20.33
N GLN A 23 1.68 -21.17 -19.32
CA GLN A 23 2.86 -21.15 -18.47
C GLN A 23 4.05 -21.59 -19.33
N ASP A 24 5.14 -20.82 -19.34
CA ASP A 24 6.44 -21.36 -19.74
C ASP A 24 7.46 -21.18 -18.62
N SER A 25 8.06 -22.31 -18.29
CA SER A 25 9.00 -22.54 -17.22
C SER A 25 10.40 -22.31 -17.77
N PHE A 26 11.21 -21.49 -17.11
CA PHE A 26 12.61 -21.32 -17.50
C PHE A 26 13.44 -22.54 -17.07
N ASN A 27 13.81 -23.38 -18.05
CA ASN A 27 14.85 -24.40 -17.92
C ASN A 27 16.11 -23.93 -18.67
N THR A 28 17.15 -23.52 -17.94
CA THR A 28 18.47 -23.27 -18.49
C THR A 28 19.19 -24.61 -18.68
N THR A 29 19.46 -24.98 -19.94
CA THR A 29 20.24 -26.17 -20.28
C THR A 29 21.68 -25.74 -20.52
N THR A 30 22.60 -26.16 -19.66
CA THR A 30 24.05 -25.92 -19.84
C THR A 30 24.66 -27.09 -20.59
N THR A 31 25.10 -26.85 -21.82
CA THR A 31 25.82 -27.82 -22.66
C THR A 31 27.28 -27.90 -22.20
N THR A 32 27.72 -29.10 -21.82
CA THR A 32 29.10 -29.44 -21.47
C THR A 32 29.94 -29.69 -22.73
N HIS A 33 31.08 -28.99 -22.82
CA HIS A 33 32.21 -29.43 -23.65
C HIS A 33 33.46 -29.56 -22.78
N THR A 34 34.01 -30.77 -22.76
CA THR A 34 35.20 -31.20 -22.01
C THR A 34 36.44 -31.29 -22.91
N THR A 35 37.56 -30.69 -22.46
CA THR A 35 38.98 -31.08 -22.66
C THR A 35 39.82 -30.09 -21.82
N GLY A 36 40.37 -30.45 -20.64
CA GLY A 36 41.74 -30.98 -20.41
C GLY A 36 42.80 -29.87 -20.58
N THR A 37 43.64 -29.43 -19.63
CA THR A 37 44.41 -30.14 -18.57
C THR A 37 44.99 -29.13 -17.54
N ASP A 38 44.97 -29.53 -16.26
CA ASP A 38 45.90 -29.29 -15.13
C ASP A 38 46.43 -27.88 -14.80
N ASP A 39 45.94 -27.27 -13.71
CA ASP A 39 46.70 -27.13 -12.45
C ASP A 39 45.79 -26.77 -11.25
N GLN A 40 46.18 -27.19 -10.04
CA GLN A 40 45.30 -27.44 -8.89
C GLN A 40 45.51 -26.46 -7.73
N SER A 41 44.49 -25.65 -7.41
CA SER A 41 44.17 -25.10 -6.06
C SER A 41 42.76 -24.49 -6.08
N ASP A 42 41.71 -25.22 -5.70
CA ASP A 42 41.14 -25.38 -4.35
C ASP A 42 40.08 -24.31 -3.97
N VAL A 43 38.84 -24.81 -3.82
CA VAL A 43 37.57 -24.27 -3.27
C VAL A 43 37.03 -22.90 -3.69
N GLY A 44 35.96 -22.89 -4.49
CA GLY A 44 35.09 -21.71 -4.70
C GLY A 44 33.91 -21.94 -5.64
N GLY A 45 33.15 -23.03 -5.46
CA GLY A 45 32.00 -23.35 -6.31
C GLY A 45 30.67 -22.85 -5.74
N GLY A 46 30.02 -21.89 -6.42
CA GLY A 46 28.56 -21.81 -6.48
C GLY A 46 27.83 -20.71 -5.71
N GLY A 47 28.51 -19.70 -5.17
CA GLY A 47 27.86 -18.47 -4.71
C GLY A 47 27.90 -17.43 -5.82
N GLY A 48 26.88 -17.35 -6.66
CA GLY A 48 26.76 -16.20 -7.57
C GLY A 48 26.81 -14.92 -6.74
N ASP A 49 27.53 -13.90 -7.19
CA ASP A 49 27.89 -12.71 -6.42
C ASP A 49 26.67 -11.86 -5.98
N TYR A 50 25.91 -12.33 -4.99
CA TYR A 50 24.73 -11.64 -4.45
C TYR A 50 25.11 -10.33 -3.74
N ASN A 51 26.40 -10.14 -3.43
CA ASN A 51 26.95 -8.91 -2.88
C ASN A 51 27.62 -8.02 -3.93
N SER A 52 27.44 -8.29 -5.23
CA SER A 52 27.93 -7.38 -6.29
C SER A 52 27.34 -6.00 -6.10
N ILE A 53 28.20 -5.00 -6.22
CA ILE A 53 27.83 -3.60 -6.12
C ILE A 53 27.30 -3.12 -7.48
N ILE A 54 26.19 -2.38 -7.45
CA ILE A 54 25.57 -1.75 -8.62
C ILE A 54 25.61 -0.24 -8.42
N HIS A 55 26.21 0.48 -9.37
CA HIS A 55 26.19 1.94 -9.41
C HIS A 55 25.01 2.43 -10.24
N LEU A 56 24.21 3.31 -9.65
CA LEU A 56 23.04 3.92 -10.29
C LEU A 56 23.25 5.42 -10.44
N ASN A 57 22.97 5.95 -11.63
CA ASN A 57 22.80 7.38 -11.85
C ASN A 57 21.31 7.68 -12.01
N ILE A 58 20.72 8.30 -10.99
CA ILE A 58 19.30 8.64 -10.95
C ILE A 58 19.15 10.15 -11.17
N ARG A 59 18.86 10.55 -12.41
CA ARG A 59 18.74 11.97 -12.82
C ARG A 59 19.94 12.83 -12.39
N GLY A 60 21.15 12.30 -12.52
CA GLY A 60 22.39 12.99 -12.17
C GLY A 60 22.84 12.81 -10.72
N LYS A 61 22.05 12.14 -9.86
CA LYS A 61 22.46 11.78 -8.51
C LYS A 61 22.95 10.33 -8.48
N GLU A 62 24.16 10.14 -7.96
CA GLU A 62 24.77 8.82 -7.84
C GLU A 62 24.27 8.08 -6.59
N PHE A 63 24.02 6.80 -6.75
CA PHE A 63 23.69 5.86 -5.69
C PHE A 63 24.47 4.57 -5.89
N THR A 64 24.76 3.90 -4.79
CA THR A 64 25.39 2.59 -4.78
C THR A 64 24.51 1.65 -3.97
N ILE A 65 24.18 0.50 -4.54
CA ILE A 65 23.31 -0.51 -3.92
C ILE A 65 23.84 -1.91 -4.25
N THR A 66 23.67 -2.87 -3.34
CA THR A 66 24.00 -4.26 -3.66
C THR A 66 22.93 -4.86 -4.57
N ARG A 67 23.31 -5.90 -5.33
CA ARG A 67 22.36 -6.66 -6.14
C ARG A 67 21.22 -7.24 -5.30
N ASP A 68 21.53 -7.79 -4.13
CA ASP A 68 20.51 -8.37 -3.25
C ASP A 68 19.54 -7.32 -2.71
N ASP A 69 20.04 -6.17 -2.24
CA ASP A 69 19.17 -5.09 -1.75
C ASP A 69 18.28 -4.55 -2.86
N LEU A 70 18.81 -4.41 -4.09
CA LEU A 70 18.02 -4.01 -5.25
C LEU A 70 16.93 -5.03 -5.56
N MET A 71 17.27 -6.33 -5.60
CA MET A 71 16.32 -7.41 -5.88
C MET A 71 15.34 -7.69 -4.73
N SER A 72 15.64 -7.20 -3.53
CA SER A 72 14.72 -7.23 -2.38
C SER A 72 13.59 -6.21 -2.49
N LEU A 73 13.72 -5.21 -3.37
CA LEU A 73 12.69 -4.21 -3.58
C LEU A 73 11.42 -4.84 -4.19
N PRO A 74 10.22 -4.30 -3.85
CA PRO A 74 8.96 -4.75 -4.41
C PRO A 74 8.93 -4.66 -5.94
N GLU A 75 8.18 -5.55 -6.59
CA GLU A 75 8.11 -5.60 -8.05
C GLU A 75 7.58 -4.28 -8.62
N SER A 76 6.60 -3.66 -7.96
CA SER A 76 6.07 -2.37 -8.40
C SER A 76 7.12 -1.25 -8.40
N ILE A 77 8.11 -1.30 -7.50
CA ILE A 77 9.22 -0.33 -7.45
C ILE A 77 10.25 -0.67 -8.53
N LEU A 78 10.59 -1.94 -8.69
CA LEU A 78 11.52 -2.39 -9.74
C LEU A 78 11.02 -2.04 -11.14
N LEU A 79 9.72 -2.17 -11.41
CA LEU A 79 9.10 -1.76 -12.66
C LEU A 79 9.15 -0.24 -12.89
N CYS A 80 9.25 0.57 -11.83
CA CYS A 80 9.44 2.01 -11.97
C CYS A 80 10.90 2.38 -12.27
N LEU A 81 11.85 1.63 -11.73
CA LEU A 81 13.29 1.84 -11.97
C LEU A 81 13.71 1.29 -13.33
N PHE A 82 13.21 0.10 -13.70
CA PHE A 82 13.54 -0.62 -14.92
C PHE A 82 12.26 -1.07 -15.64
N PRO A 83 11.56 -0.16 -16.35
CA PRO A 83 10.26 -0.45 -16.97
C PRO A 83 10.25 -1.64 -17.93
N ASN A 84 11.38 -1.89 -18.60
CA ASN A 84 11.55 -3.00 -19.53
C ASN A 84 12.39 -4.15 -18.95
N GLY A 85 12.75 -4.08 -17.66
CA GLY A 85 13.62 -5.08 -17.02
C GLY A 85 15.06 -5.10 -17.52
N VAL A 86 15.55 -4.00 -18.13
CA VAL A 86 16.91 -3.88 -18.68
C VAL A 86 17.66 -2.72 -18.02
N PHE A 87 18.99 -2.86 -17.92
CA PHE A 87 19.89 -1.79 -17.51
C PHE A 87 20.35 -0.98 -18.71
N LEU A 88 20.43 0.34 -18.54
CA LEU A 88 20.78 1.29 -19.59
C LEU A 88 22.04 2.07 -19.20
N ASP A 89 22.91 2.32 -20.19
CA ASP A 89 24.05 3.22 -20.04
C ASP A 89 23.63 4.71 -20.21
N VAL A 90 24.61 5.62 -20.14
CA VAL A 90 24.41 7.07 -20.33
C VAL A 90 23.79 7.45 -21.69
N ASN A 91 24.03 6.62 -22.71
CA ASN A 91 23.53 6.84 -24.07
C ASN A 91 22.16 6.18 -24.29
N GLY A 92 21.65 5.42 -23.30
CA GLY A 92 20.42 4.65 -23.39
C GLY A 92 20.58 3.29 -24.07
N ASN A 93 21.80 2.79 -24.24
CA ASN A 93 22.05 1.44 -24.75
C ASN A 93 21.86 0.41 -23.65
N VAL A 94 21.38 -0.78 -24.03
CA VAL A 94 21.20 -1.90 -23.10
C VAL A 94 22.56 -2.47 -22.68
N ILE A 95 22.77 -2.59 -21.38
CA ILE A 95 23.93 -3.25 -20.78
C ILE A 95 23.60 -4.74 -20.67
N ASN A 96 24.27 -5.57 -21.48
CA ASN A 96 24.01 -7.01 -21.52
C ASN A 96 24.69 -7.77 -20.36
N ASN A 97 25.90 -7.36 -20.00
CA ASN A 97 26.68 -7.96 -18.91
C ASN A 97 27.11 -6.84 -17.97
N LEU A 98 26.39 -6.69 -16.86
CA LEU A 98 26.71 -5.68 -15.85
C LEU A 98 28.00 -6.04 -15.12
N THR A 99 28.96 -5.12 -15.11
CA THR A 99 30.20 -5.17 -14.33
C THR A 99 30.15 -4.15 -13.18
N GLU A 100 31.05 -4.25 -12.21
CA GLU A 100 31.10 -3.32 -11.07
C GLU A 100 31.56 -1.91 -11.47
N ASP A 101 32.16 -1.74 -12.66
CA ASP A 101 32.58 -0.43 -13.18
C ASP A 101 31.44 0.28 -13.94
N ASP A 102 30.35 -0.42 -14.26
CA ASP A 102 29.24 0.11 -15.04
C ASP A 102 28.32 1.00 -14.19
N ILE A 103 27.83 2.08 -14.81
CA ILE A 103 26.85 2.98 -14.20
C ILE A 103 25.53 2.83 -14.93
N VAL A 104 24.50 2.38 -14.21
CA VAL A 104 23.14 2.22 -14.74
C VAL A 104 22.38 3.52 -14.61
N TYR A 105 21.91 4.06 -15.73
CA TYR A 105 21.13 5.30 -15.78
C TYR A 105 19.65 5.01 -15.63
N VAL A 106 19.04 5.67 -14.66
CA VAL A 106 17.63 5.46 -14.30
C VAL A 106 16.90 6.80 -14.31
N ASN A 107 15.83 6.88 -15.11
CA ASN A 107 14.96 8.06 -15.14
C ASN A 107 13.89 7.96 -14.04
N PHE A 108 14.31 8.17 -12.79
CA PHE A 108 13.46 8.12 -11.62
C PHE A 108 13.71 9.32 -10.70
N ASP A 109 12.80 9.61 -9.78
CA ASP A 109 13.00 10.71 -8.84
C ASP A 109 14.03 10.34 -7.75
N PRO A 110 15.16 11.07 -7.62
CA PRO A 110 16.23 10.71 -6.69
C PRO A 110 15.82 10.85 -5.21
N GLN A 111 14.90 11.77 -4.88
CA GLN A 111 14.39 11.88 -3.51
C GLN A 111 13.52 10.69 -3.15
N THR A 112 12.66 10.27 -4.07
CA THR A 112 11.85 9.06 -3.92
C THR A 112 12.70 7.80 -3.78
N PHE A 113 13.77 7.66 -4.57
CA PHE A 113 14.68 6.52 -4.42
C PHE A 113 15.38 6.49 -3.06
N GLN A 114 15.88 7.64 -2.60
CA GLN A 114 16.47 7.75 -1.26
C GLN A 114 15.48 7.35 -0.17
N TYR A 115 14.23 7.80 -0.27
CA TYR A 115 13.17 7.44 0.66
C TYR A 115 12.94 5.92 0.69
N ILE A 116 12.87 5.27 -0.48
CA ILE A 116 12.75 3.81 -0.60
C ILE A 116 13.90 3.10 0.12
N ILE A 117 15.15 3.42 -0.24
CA ILE A 117 16.32 2.72 0.31
C ILE A 117 16.40 2.90 1.82
N ASN A 118 16.18 4.12 2.33
CA ASN A 118 16.20 4.37 3.76
C ASN A 118 15.14 3.53 4.49
N THR A 119 13.91 3.46 3.98
CA THR A 119 12.84 2.68 4.64
C THR A 119 13.11 1.18 4.61
N PHE A 120 13.60 0.64 3.48
CA PHE A 120 13.92 -0.79 3.36
C PHE A 120 15.12 -1.18 4.20
N TYR A 121 16.17 -0.36 4.22
CA TYR A 121 17.34 -0.57 5.06
C TYR A 121 17.01 -0.58 6.56
N GLN A 122 16.13 0.31 7.02
CA GLN A 122 15.65 0.28 8.41
C GLN A 122 14.89 -1.01 8.71
N ALA A 123 14.02 -1.45 7.80
CA ALA A 123 13.27 -2.69 7.98
C ALA A 123 14.17 -3.95 7.96
N GLN A 124 15.28 -3.93 7.22
CA GLN A 124 16.28 -4.99 7.24
C GLN A 124 17.05 -5.04 8.57
N GLN A 125 17.39 -3.88 9.14
CA GLN A 125 17.98 -3.82 10.48
C GLN A 125 17.03 -4.36 11.55
N ASP A 126 15.74 -4.02 11.47
CA ASP A 126 14.72 -4.58 12.38
C ASP A 126 14.70 -6.12 12.32
N LEU A 127 14.80 -6.70 11.12
CA LEU A 127 14.82 -8.16 10.94
C LEU A 127 16.02 -8.79 11.67
N ILE A 128 17.20 -8.18 11.53
CA ILE A 128 18.42 -8.64 12.20
C ILE A 128 18.24 -8.56 13.73
N GLN A 129 17.75 -7.43 14.24
CA GLN A 129 17.51 -7.25 15.68
C GLN A 129 16.52 -8.28 16.23
N MET A 130 15.42 -8.53 15.51
CA MET A 130 14.40 -9.51 15.91
C MET A 130 14.99 -10.93 15.99
N SER A 131 15.86 -11.31 15.04
CA SER A 131 16.56 -12.59 15.06
C SER A 131 17.49 -12.74 16.28
N THR A 132 18.25 -11.69 16.63
CA THR A 132 19.17 -11.71 17.77
C THR A 132 18.47 -11.76 19.13
N ASN A 133 17.27 -11.16 19.25
CA ASN A 133 16.49 -11.21 20.48
C ASN A 133 15.88 -12.59 20.73
N THR A 134 15.49 -13.33 19.68
CA THR A 134 14.99 -14.71 19.82
C THR A 134 16.07 -15.70 20.27
N THR A 135 17.35 -15.45 19.95
CA THR A 135 18.46 -16.31 20.39
C THR A 135 18.89 -16.08 21.85
N ASN A 136 18.54 -14.93 22.44
CA ASN A 136 18.89 -14.59 23.82
C ASN A 136 17.81 -14.97 24.86
N LEU A 137 16.64 -15.45 24.40
CA LEU A 137 15.67 -16.12 25.26
C LEU A 137 16.09 -17.59 25.36
N THR A 138 16.49 -18.01 26.55
CA THR A 138 16.93 -19.37 26.89
C THR A 138 16.00 -20.44 26.30
N PRO A 139 16.53 -21.59 25.86
CA PRO A 139 15.67 -22.69 25.43
C PRO A 139 14.93 -23.20 26.66
N VAL A 140 13.70 -22.74 26.86
CA VAL A 140 12.75 -23.51 27.67
C VAL A 140 12.53 -24.76 26.84
N THR A 141 13.25 -25.81 27.22
CA THR A 141 12.97 -27.18 26.81
C THR A 141 11.47 -27.39 26.97
N SER A 142 10.74 -27.35 25.85
CA SER A 142 9.43 -27.95 25.78
C SER A 142 9.66 -29.43 26.04
N HIS A 143 9.53 -29.83 27.30
CA HIS A 143 9.31 -31.22 27.66
C HIS A 143 7.97 -31.59 27.05
N ASN A 144 8.03 -32.04 25.79
CA ASN A 144 7.01 -32.87 25.19
C ASN A 144 6.92 -34.13 26.05
N ASN A 145 6.09 -34.07 27.09
CA ASN A 145 5.53 -35.26 27.70
C ASN A 145 4.64 -35.93 26.65
N GLY A 146 5.27 -36.77 25.82
CA GLY A 146 4.61 -37.73 24.96
C GLY A 146 3.82 -38.72 25.78
N ARG A 147 2.62 -38.33 26.23
CA ARG A 147 1.56 -39.28 26.54
C ARG A 147 0.87 -39.62 25.23
N HIS A 148 1.28 -40.76 24.67
CA HIS A 148 0.55 -41.49 23.65
C HIS A 148 -0.90 -41.67 24.12
N ASN A 149 -1.84 -40.97 23.47
CA ASN A 149 -3.20 -41.43 23.34
C ASN A 149 -3.45 -41.63 21.85
N ASN A 150 -3.21 -42.87 21.40
CA ASN A 150 -3.72 -43.36 20.14
C ASN A 150 -5.25 -43.35 20.21
N ASN A 151 -5.86 -42.33 19.63
CA ASN A 151 -7.20 -42.47 19.07
C ASN A 151 -7.13 -41.97 17.62
N ASN A 152 -6.94 -42.95 16.74
CA ASN A 152 -7.32 -42.86 15.34
C ASN A 152 -8.75 -42.33 15.26
N ASN A 153 -8.92 -41.17 14.64
CA ASN A 153 -10.14 -40.90 13.88
C ASN A 153 -9.79 -40.02 12.69
N ASN A 154 -9.99 -40.63 11.52
CA ASN A 154 -10.02 -40.02 10.21
C ASN A 154 -10.77 -38.69 10.23
N ASN A 155 -10.11 -37.63 9.77
CA ASN A 155 -10.76 -36.52 9.08
C ASN A 155 -9.74 -35.85 8.15
N ASN A 156 -9.58 -36.44 6.97
CA ASN A 156 -9.06 -35.75 5.80
C ASN A 156 -10.06 -34.64 5.44
N ASN A 157 -9.82 -33.40 5.86
CA ASN A 157 -10.35 -32.17 5.24
C ASN A 157 -9.93 -30.88 5.97
N ASN A 158 -8.63 -30.67 6.28
CA ASN A 158 -8.18 -29.39 6.88
C ASN A 158 -6.76 -28.94 6.48
N ASN A 159 -6.36 -29.15 5.21
CA ASN A 159 -5.06 -28.65 4.73
C ASN A 159 -5.03 -27.13 4.44
N ASN A 160 -6.17 -26.43 4.52
CA ASN A 160 -6.22 -24.97 4.30
C ASN A 160 -5.95 -24.15 5.58
N SER A 161 -6.24 -24.67 6.78
CA SER A 161 -5.99 -23.94 8.04
C SER A 161 -4.50 -23.88 8.40
N SER A 162 -3.73 -24.91 8.05
CA SER A 162 -2.28 -24.95 8.32
C SER A 162 -1.49 -23.94 7.48
N ARG A 163 -1.91 -23.69 6.23
CA ARG A 163 -1.31 -22.66 5.36
C ARG A 163 -1.62 -21.24 5.84
N HIS A 164 -2.87 -20.97 6.24
CA HIS A 164 -3.27 -19.66 6.75
C HIS A 164 -2.51 -19.31 8.03
N ASN A 165 -2.42 -20.25 8.99
CA ASN A 165 -1.62 -20.07 10.21
C ASN A 165 -0.14 -19.80 9.89
N ARG A 166 0.45 -20.46 8.89
CA ARG A 166 1.88 -20.27 8.56
C ARG A 166 2.16 -18.88 7.98
N GLN A 167 1.22 -18.31 7.25
CA GLN A 167 1.34 -16.94 6.72
C GLN A 167 1.03 -15.90 7.80
N GLU A 168 0.10 -16.13 8.72
CA GLU A 168 -0.09 -15.26 9.89
C GLU A 168 1.20 -15.15 10.73
N ASN A 169 1.87 -16.29 10.97
CA ASN A 169 3.15 -16.33 11.68
C ASN A 169 4.29 -15.59 10.94
N ILE A 170 4.21 -15.39 9.61
CA ILE A 170 5.29 -14.73 8.88
C ILE A 170 5.33 -13.23 9.14
N LEU A 171 4.16 -12.60 9.34
CA LEU A 171 4.08 -11.18 9.66
C LEU A 171 4.56 -10.89 11.09
N GLU A 172 4.40 -11.86 12.00
CA GLU A 172 4.88 -11.74 13.38
C GLU A 172 6.40 -11.92 13.51
N THR A 173 7.01 -12.66 12.57
CA THR A 173 8.44 -13.01 12.61
C THR A 173 9.30 -12.16 11.70
N LYS A 174 8.70 -11.54 10.68
CA LYS A 174 9.41 -10.75 9.69
C LYS A 174 8.78 -9.37 9.52
N PRO A 175 9.61 -8.34 9.44
CA PRO A 175 9.11 -7.00 9.20
C PRO A 175 8.49 -6.89 7.81
N ALA A 176 7.37 -6.18 7.72
CA ALA A 176 6.68 -5.94 6.45
C ALA A 176 6.46 -4.44 6.20
N ILE A 177 6.49 -4.05 4.93
CA ILE A 177 6.27 -2.68 4.45
C ILE A 177 5.05 -2.70 3.53
N ILE A 178 4.11 -1.82 3.81
CA ILE A 178 3.01 -1.50 2.90
C ILE A 178 3.51 -0.45 1.93
N VAL A 179 3.43 -0.77 0.63
CA VAL A 179 3.86 0.08 -0.47
C VAL A 179 2.61 0.61 -1.15
N LEU A 180 2.34 1.90 -1.00
CA LEU A 180 1.22 2.57 -1.64
C LEU A 180 1.74 3.57 -2.67
N ARG A 181 1.33 3.41 -3.92
CA ARG A 181 1.63 4.32 -5.03
C ARG A 181 0.37 4.96 -5.59
N GLU A 182 0.52 6.20 -6.03
CA GLU A 182 -0.43 6.87 -6.91
C GLU A 182 0.29 7.43 -8.13
N ASP A 183 -0.17 7.05 -9.32
CA ASP A 183 0.16 7.74 -10.56
C ASP A 183 -1.08 8.53 -11.01
N LEU A 184 -0.96 9.86 -11.04
CA LEU A 184 -2.02 10.79 -11.40
C LEU A 184 -1.69 11.43 -12.75
N ASP A 185 -2.32 10.94 -13.82
CA ASP A 185 -2.24 11.56 -15.14
C ASP A 185 -3.31 12.67 -15.22
N PHE A 186 -2.92 13.88 -15.64
CA PHE A 186 -3.86 14.99 -15.80
C PHE A 186 -3.87 15.56 -17.21
N TYR A 187 -5.06 15.92 -17.67
CA TYR A 187 -5.33 16.42 -19.01
C TYR A 187 -6.01 17.79 -18.88
N VAL A 188 -5.26 18.82 -19.23
CA VAL A 188 -5.72 20.21 -19.13
C VAL A 188 -6.57 20.55 -20.35
N ILE A 189 -7.80 20.97 -20.12
CA ILE A 189 -8.69 21.42 -21.18
C ILE A 189 -8.39 22.90 -21.46
N PRO A 190 -8.07 23.27 -22.72
CA PRO A 190 -7.82 24.65 -23.07
C PRO A 190 -9.06 25.52 -22.76
N PRO A 191 -8.94 26.63 -22.02
CA PRO A 191 -10.09 27.49 -21.68
C PRO A 191 -10.65 28.28 -22.87
N PHE A 192 -9.87 28.46 -23.94
CA PHE A 192 -10.28 29.12 -25.18
C PHE A 192 -9.51 28.55 -26.39
N GLU A 193 -9.96 28.85 -27.60
CA GLU A 193 -9.35 28.35 -28.82
C GLU A 193 -7.98 28.98 -29.12
N ARG A 194 -7.16 28.29 -29.93
CA ARG A 194 -5.90 28.82 -30.51
C ARG A 194 -4.80 29.19 -29.51
N LEU A 195 -4.74 28.53 -28.35
CA LEU A 195 -3.57 28.61 -27.46
C LEU A 195 -2.32 28.04 -28.17
N ASN A 196 -1.21 28.78 -28.09
CA ASN A 196 0.06 28.29 -28.58
C ASN A 196 0.69 27.27 -27.62
N SER A 197 1.73 26.56 -28.06
CA SER A 197 2.37 25.50 -27.29
C SER A 197 2.98 25.98 -25.97
N GLU A 198 3.52 27.20 -25.92
CA GLU A 198 4.11 27.76 -24.70
C GLU A 198 3.02 28.14 -23.70
N GLN A 199 1.93 28.76 -24.14
CA GLN A 199 0.76 29.05 -23.29
C GLN A 199 0.17 27.75 -22.71
N MET A 200 0.02 26.71 -23.53
CA MET A 200 -0.45 25.41 -23.07
C MET A 200 0.50 24.78 -22.04
N LYS A 201 1.81 24.96 -22.22
CA LYS A 201 2.82 24.52 -21.24
C LYS A 201 2.67 25.27 -19.91
N GLN A 202 2.48 26.59 -19.94
CA GLN A 202 2.24 27.38 -18.73
C GLN A 202 0.95 26.95 -18.01
N LEU A 203 -0.13 26.65 -18.75
CA LEU A 203 -1.36 26.09 -18.17
C LEU A 203 -1.10 24.76 -17.45
N LYS A 204 -0.42 23.82 -18.12
CA LYS A 204 -0.09 22.51 -17.56
C LYS A 204 0.78 22.62 -16.31
N LEU A 205 1.75 23.53 -16.31
CA LEU A 205 2.60 23.81 -15.15
C LEU A 205 1.77 24.41 -14.00
N GLY A 206 0.94 25.41 -14.26
CA GLY A 206 0.05 26.00 -13.24
C GLY A 206 -0.87 24.96 -12.60
N VAL A 207 -1.50 24.10 -13.42
CA VAL A 207 -2.35 23.00 -12.94
C VAL A 207 -1.55 22.03 -12.09
N SER A 208 -0.35 21.64 -12.54
CA SER A 208 0.49 20.70 -11.79
C SER A 208 0.86 21.22 -10.40
N ILE A 209 1.17 22.52 -10.29
CA ILE A 209 1.51 23.16 -9.01
C ILE A 209 0.33 23.05 -8.04
N GLN A 210 -0.89 23.30 -8.52
CA GLN A 210 -2.09 23.19 -7.69
C GLN A 210 -2.38 21.73 -7.29
N LEU A 211 -2.25 20.76 -8.21
CA LEU A 211 -2.42 19.33 -7.91
C LEU A 211 -1.38 18.79 -6.92
N LEU A 212 -0.18 19.37 -6.91
CA LEU A 212 0.88 19.04 -5.97
C LEU A 212 0.58 19.54 -4.55
N LYS A 213 -0.31 20.53 -4.35
CA LYS A 213 -0.69 21.02 -3.02
C LYS A 213 -1.49 19.99 -2.22
N ASN A 214 -2.25 19.13 -2.91
CA ASN A 214 -2.93 18.03 -2.24
C ASN A 214 -1.90 16.98 -1.81
N LYS A 215 -1.52 17.01 -0.53
CA LYS A 215 -0.50 16.11 0.04
C LYS A 215 -1.08 14.91 0.76
N LEU A 216 -2.37 14.91 1.10
CA LEU A 216 -2.99 13.87 1.90
C LEU A 216 -3.20 12.61 1.06
N ILE A 217 -3.00 11.44 1.66
CA ILE A 217 -3.17 10.15 0.98
C ILE A 217 -4.65 9.92 0.69
N PHE A 218 -5.49 10.01 1.71
CA PHE A 218 -6.90 9.63 1.61
C PHE A 218 -7.78 10.64 0.89
N SER A 219 -7.36 11.90 0.75
CA SER A 219 -8.04 12.85 -0.16
C SER A 219 -8.03 12.33 -1.60
N GLY A 220 -6.97 11.61 -2.01
CA GLY A 220 -6.89 11.00 -3.33
C GLY A 220 -7.85 9.84 -3.53
N LEU A 221 -8.26 9.17 -2.44
CA LEU A 221 -9.29 8.13 -2.44
C LEU A 221 -10.72 8.71 -2.45
N GLY A 222 -10.87 10.03 -2.28
CA GLY A 222 -12.15 10.71 -2.16
C GLY A 222 -12.62 10.92 -0.71
N TYR A 223 -11.73 10.73 0.28
CA TYR A 223 -12.07 11.00 1.68
C TYR A 223 -12.20 12.51 1.90
N LYS A 224 -13.36 12.94 2.43
CA LYS A 224 -13.63 14.32 2.80
C LYS A 224 -13.20 14.55 4.25
N PHE A 225 -12.40 15.59 4.49
CA PHE A 225 -12.01 15.96 5.84
C PHE A 225 -13.04 16.92 6.44
N GLU A 226 -13.22 16.89 7.77
CA GLU A 226 -14.20 17.72 8.49
C GLU A 226 -13.93 19.22 8.32
N ASP A 227 -12.68 19.59 8.02
CA ASP A 227 -12.26 20.96 7.77
C ASP A 227 -12.69 21.47 6.36
N ASP A 228 -13.25 20.59 5.49
CA ASP A 228 -13.72 20.87 4.13
C ASP A 228 -15.26 21.00 4.03
N GLU A 229 -15.98 21.03 5.17
CA GLU A 229 -17.42 21.33 5.20
C GLU A 229 -17.63 22.83 4.95
N ASP A 230 -17.64 23.24 3.69
CA ASP A 230 -18.39 24.43 3.29
C ASP A 230 -19.85 24.21 3.74
N GLU A 231 -20.43 25.19 4.44
CA GLU A 231 -21.83 25.16 4.88
C GLU A 231 -22.75 25.11 3.65
N ASP A 232 -23.04 23.92 3.14
CA ASP A 232 -24.06 23.73 2.11
C ASP A 232 -25.43 24.15 2.70
N GLU A 233 -25.93 25.29 2.24
CA GLU A 233 -27.18 25.95 2.68
C GLU A 233 -28.46 25.21 2.23
N ASP A 234 -28.36 24.01 1.64
CA ASP A 234 -29.51 23.25 1.17
C ASP A 234 -29.72 21.98 2.02
N GLY A 235 -30.48 22.16 3.11
CA GLY A 235 -30.75 21.17 4.14
C GLY A 235 -31.67 20.03 3.68
N ASN A 236 -31.26 19.25 2.68
CA ASN A 236 -32.00 18.05 2.32
C ASN A 236 -31.13 16.94 1.72
N THR A 237 -30.18 16.43 2.50
CA THR A 237 -29.54 15.15 2.22
C THR A 237 -29.68 14.26 3.46
N HIS A 238 -30.42 13.16 3.33
CA HIS A 238 -30.36 12.04 4.27
C HIS A 238 -28.97 11.41 4.16
N GLU A 239 -27.97 12.04 4.78
CA GLU A 239 -26.59 11.60 4.73
C GLU A 239 -26.31 10.57 5.81
N ASP A 240 -25.97 9.38 5.36
CA ASP A 240 -25.33 8.34 6.13
C ASP A 240 -23.99 8.89 6.63
N LYS A 241 -23.98 9.51 7.81
CA LYS A 241 -22.80 10.10 8.50
C LYS A 241 -21.64 9.11 8.72
N SER A 242 -21.76 7.87 8.27
CA SER A 242 -20.77 6.81 8.47
C SER A 242 -19.66 6.81 7.41
N SER A 243 -19.92 7.28 6.18
CA SER A 243 -18.92 7.27 5.11
C SER A 243 -18.57 8.69 4.69
N LYS A 244 -17.39 9.20 5.06
CA LYS A 244 -16.89 10.55 4.72
C LYS A 244 -16.57 10.71 3.22
N GLY A 245 -17.58 10.54 2.36
CA GLY A 245 -17.46 10.57 0.90
C GLY A 245 -16.94 9.27 0.26
N LEU A 246 -16.65 8.23 1.05
CA LEU A 246 -16.12 6.97 0.53
C LEU A 246 -17.24 5.97 0.20
N GLY A 247 -17.13 5.27 -0.93
CA GLY A 247 -17.96 4.09 -1.21
C GLY A 247 -17.56 2.90 -0.32
N PRO A 248 -18.35 1.80 -0.30
CA PRO A 248 -18.08 0.66 0.58
C PRO A 248 -16.71 0.01 0.39
N ALA A 249 -16.21 -0.03 -0.86
CA ALA A 249 -14.90 -0.61 -1.17
C ALA A 249 -13.76 0.32 -0.71
N GLU A 250 -13.92 1.62 -0.93
CA GLU A 250 -12.98 2.65 -0.52
C GLU A 250 -12.91 2.76 1.00
N GLN A 251 -14.06 2.69 1.68
CA GLN A 251 -14.13 2.69 3.14
C GLN A 251 -13.39 1.47 3.73
N HIS A 252 -13.61 0.28 3.17
CA HIS A 252 -12.89 -0.91 3.62
C HIS A 252 -11.38 -0.81 3.35
N LEU A 253 -10.95 -0.24 2.22
CA LEU A 253 -9.54 0.02 1.96
C LEU A 253 -8.95 1.03 2.95
N PHE A 254 -9.67 2.11 3.24
CA PHE A 254 -9.29 3.12 4.24
C PHE A 254 -9.12 2.49 5.62
N ASP A 255 -10.10 1.70 6.09
CA ASP A 255 -10.06 1.02 7.39
C ASP A 255 -8.89 0.02 7.46
N MET A 256 -8.65 -0.71 6.36
CA MET A 256 -7.54 -1.65 6.26
C MET A 256 -6.18 -0.95 6.34
N LEU A 257 -6.00 0.17 5.64
CA LEU A 257 -4.74 0.92 5.67
C LEU A 257 -4.51 1.56 7.04
N CYS A 258 -5.55 2.16 7.63
CA CYS A 258 -5.45 2.79 8.95
C CYS A 258 -5.12 1.78 10.06
N SER A 259 -5.80 0.63 10.08
CA SER A 259 -5.53 -0.45 11.04
C SER A 259 -4.15 -1.12 10.87
N SER A 260 -3.52 -0.91 9.71
CA SER A 260 -2.24 -1.55 9.37
C SER A 260 -1.04 -0.62 9.51
N GLY A 261 -1.25 0.68 9.75
CA GLY A 261 -0.17 1.61 10.11
C GLY A 261 -0.36 3.05 9.68
N PHE A 262 -1.24 3.33 8.71
CA PHE A 262 -1.51 4.69 8.24
C PHE A 262 -2.35 5.48 9.24
N GLU A 263 -2.19 6.79 9.24
CA GLU A 263 -3.05 7.73 9.96
C GLU A 263 -3.97 8.49 8.99
N VAL A 264 -5.14 8.89 9.47
CA VAL A 264 -6.19 9.54 8.64
C VAL A 264 -5.68 10.80 7.92
N LYS A 265 -4.77 11.56 8.54
CA LYS A 265 -4.19 12.78 7.95
C LYS A 265 -2.77 12.55 7.40
N ASP A 266 -2.39 11.29 7.10
CA ASP A 266 -1.09 10.99 6.52
C ASP A 266 -0.91 11.67 5.17
N LYS A 267 0.33 12.12 4.96
CA LYS A 267 0.79 12.71 3.72
C LYS A 267 1.56 11.67 2.92
N TRP A 268 1.55 11.82 1.59
CA TRP A 268 2.46 11.05 0.73
C TRP A 268 3.91 11.27 1.16
N GLY A 269 4.67 10.19 1.35
CA GLY A 269 6.09 10.26 1.69
C GLY A 269 6.90 10.95 0.59
N CYS A 270 6.53 10.70 -0.67
CA CYS A 270 7.02 11.43 -1.84
C CYS A 270 5.84 11.78 -2.75
N ARG A 271 5.84 12.98 -3.32
CA ARG A 271 4.85 13.43 -4.32
C ARG A 271 5.47 14.51 -5.21
N SER A 272 5.73 14.16 -6.46
CA SER A 272 6.45 15.02 -7.42
C SER A 272 5.84 14.95 -8.82
N LEU A 273 6.07 16.00 -9.60
CA LEU A 273 5.73 16.06 -11.02
C LEU A 273 6.81 15.33 -11.83
N GLU A 274 6.39 14.44 -12.72
CA GLU A 274 7.30 13.80 -13.66
C GLU A 274 7.77 14.80 -14.74
N PRO A 275 9.09 14.97 -14.95
CA PRO A 275 9.61 15.88 -15.95
C PRO A 275 9.05 15.60 -17.34
N ASN A 276 8.66 16.66 -18.04
CA ASN A 276 8.11 16.61 -19.41
C ASN A 276 6.82 15.77 -19.56
N LYS A 277 6.15 15.42 -18.45
CA LYS A 277 4.90 14.68 -18.45
C LYS A 277 3.84 15.41 -17.63
N CYS A 278 2.57 15.17 -17.95
CA CYS A 278 1.45 15.62 -17.12
C CYS A 278 1.08 14.52 -16.12
N VAL A 279 2.07 14.09 -15.32
CA VAL A 279 1.93 13.00 -14.35
C VAL A 279 2.47 13.43 -13.01
N VAL A 280 1.66 13.30 -11.96
CA VAL A 280 2.12 13.41 -10.57
C VAL A 280 2.29 11.99 -10.03
N SER A 281 3.51 11.64 -9.66
CA SER A 281 3.85 10.35 -9.04
C SER A 281 3.93 10.54 -7.53
N SER A 282 3.29 9.65 -6.77
CA SER A 282 3.31 9.64 -5.31
C SER A 282 3.62 8.25 -4.76
N LEU A 283 4.36 8.21 -3.66
CA LEU A 283 4.74 6.99 -2.97
C LEU A 283 4.65 7.20 -1.45
N SER A 284 4.08 6.23 -0.75
CA SER A 284 4.14 6.14 0.70
C SER A 284 4.54 4.72 1.11
N LEU A 285 5.46 4.62 2.08
CA LEU A 285 5.97 3.38 2.62
C LEU A 285 5.72 3.37 4.12
N VAL A 286 4.91 2.42 4.58
CA VAL A 286 4.52 2.33 6.00
C VAL A 286 4.88 0.96 6.55
N ARG A 287 5.46 0.95 7.75
CA ARG A 287 5.77 -0.29 8.47
C ARG A 287 4.45 -0.90 8.94
N LEU A 288 4.23 -2.18 8.59
CA LEU A 288 3.05 -2.90 9.04
C LEU A 288 3.09 -3.01 10.57
N LYS A 289 2.10 -2.44 11.25
CA LYS A 289 1.96 -2.57 12.69
C LYS A 289 1.35 -3.92 13.04
N THR A 290 2.11 -5.01 12.99
CA THR A 290 1.67 -6.21 13.73
C THR A 290 1.58 -5.84 15.20
N ASN A 291 0.53 -6.30 15.91
CA ASN A 291 0.28 -5.94 17.32
C ASN A 291 1.58 -5.81 18.15
N PRO A 292 1.62 -4.89 19.14
CA PRO A 292 2.86 -4.47 19.77
C PRO A 292 3.70 -5.67 20.25
N PRO A 293 5.04 -5.55 20.21
CA PRO A 293 5.93 -6.58 20.73
C PRO A 293 5.51 -6.96 22.16
N PRO A 294 5.72 -8.23 22.58
CA PRO A 294 5.36 -8.69 23.91
C PRO A 294 6.15 -7.91 24.97
N GLY A 295 5.60 -6.80 25.42
CA GLY A 295 6.27 -5.83 26.30
C GLY A 295 5.37 -4.66 26.69
N GLU A 296 4.41 -4.27 25.85
CA GLU A 296 3.35 -3.34 26.24
C GLU A 296 2.10 -4.13 26.63
N THR A 297 2.10 -4.65 27.85
CA THR A 297 0.83 -5.00 28.50
C THR A 297 -0.02 -3.72 28.54
N PRO A 298 -1.29 -3.76 28.08
CA PRO A 298 -2.21 -2.66 28.34
C PRO A 298 -2.19 -2.33 29.84
N PRO A 299 -2.34 -1.05 30.26
CA PRO A 299 -2.54 -0.76 31.66
C PRO A 299 -3.69 -1.65 32.16
N ASP A 300 -3.44 -2.38 33.24
CA ASP A 300 -4.42 -3.27 33.86
C ASP A 300 -5.78 -2.57 33.85
N SER A 301 -6.74 -3.18 33.17
CA SER A 301 -8.13 -2.70 33.23
C SER A 301 -8.46 -2.53 34.71
N PRO A 302 -9.01 -1.38 35.15
CA PRO A 302 -9.21 -1.12 36.57
C PRO A 302 -9.99 -2.30 37.14
N SER A 303 -9.39 -2.95 38.14
CA SER A 303 -10.03 -4.04 38.89
C SER A 303 -11.32 -3.48 39.47
N LEU A 304 -12.44 -3.76 38.80
CA LEU A 304 -13.75 -3.50 39.37
C LEU A 304 -13.92 -4.51 40.51
N ASP A 305 -13.85 -4.01 41.73
CA ASP A 305 -14.22 -4.79 42.90
C ASP A 305 -15.62 -5.39 42.68
N PRO A 306 -15.84 -6.68 42.96
CA PRO A 306 -17.12 -7.30 42.74
C PRO A 306 -18.17 -6.60 43.61
N VAL A 307 -19.08 -5.87 42.96
CA VAL A 307 -20.25 -5.28 43.60
C VAL A 307 -21.09 -6.43 44.20
N THR A 308 -21.16 -6.49 45.51
CA THR A 308 -22.07 -7.37 46.25
C THR A 308 -23.50 -6.98 45.91
N SER A 309 -24.14 -7.74 45.03
CA SER A 309 -25.57 -7.61 44.77
C SER A 309 -26.33 -8.09 46.01
N GLN A 310 -26.82 -7.13 46.80
CA GLN A 310 -27.85 -7.34 47.83
C GLN A 310 -29.17 -7.67 47.13
N SER A 311 -29.33 -8.92 46.67
CA SER A 311 -30.66 -9.46 46.39
C SER A 311 -31.23 -10.02 47.70
N SER A 312 -31.68 -9.10 48.56
CA SER A 312 -32.49 -9.38 49.74
C SER A 312 -33.91 -9.73 49.29
N THR A 313 -34.21 -11.02 49.15
CA THR A 313 -35.60 -11.48 49.23
C THR A 313 -36.07 -11.32 50.67
N THR A 314 -36.95 -10.35 50.84
CA THR A 314 -37.74 -10.03 52.01
C THR A 314 -38.65 -11.21 52.41
N THR A 315 -38.46 -11.75 53.60
CA THR A 315 -39.57 -12.27 54.43
C THR A 315 -39.24 -11.95 55.87
N GLY A 316 -40.05 -11.07 56.47
CA GLY A 316 -39.83 -10.52 57.79
C GLY A 316 -40.02 -11.50 58.94
N GLY A 317 -39.48 -11.09 60.09
CA GLY A 317 -40.12 -11.25 61.39
C GLY A 317 -40.09 -12.63 62.04
N GLY A 318 -39.18 -12.78 63.02
CA GLY A 318 -39.50 -13.45 64.28
C GLY A 318 -38.93 -14.86 64.48
N GLY A 319 -38.35 -15.06 65.67
CA GLY A 319 -38.32 -16.35 66.34
C GLY A 319 -37.12 -17.25 66.02
N GLY A 320 -36.36 -17.61 67.05
CA GLY A 320 -35.20 -18.48 66.95
C GLY A 320 -35.50 -19.93 66.52
N GLY A 321 -34.43 -20.66 66.21
CA GLY A 321 -34.49 -22.10 65.99
C GLY A 321 -33.46 -22.60 64.97
N ASN A 322 -32.59 -23.50 65.41
CA ASN A 322 -31.62 -24.26 64.63
C ASN A 322 -32.17 -24.79 63.28
N GLY A 323 -31.39 -24.65 62.19
CA GLY A 323 -31.77 -25.19 60.88
C GLY A 323 -30.64 -25.30 59.86
N ARG A 324 -29.94 -26.45 59.88
CA ARG A 324 -29.33 -27.20 58.74
C ARG A 324 -29.09 -26.45 57.41
N SER A 325 -27.81 -26.25 57.08
CA SER A 325 -27.34 -25.85 55.74
C SER A 325 -27.71 -26.91 54.69
N ARG A 326 -28.62 -26.59 53.77
CA ARG A 326 -29.02 -27.46 52.65
C ARG A 326 -27.90 -27.51 51.61
N SER A 327 -27.26 -28.67 51.49
CA SER A 327 -26.27 -28.97 50.45
C SER A 327 -26.85 -28.74 49.05
N ARG A 328 -26.25 -27.83 48.28
CA ARG A 328 -26.62 -27.58 46.87
C ARG A 328 -26.37 -28.86 46.07
N SER A 329 -27.31 -29.25 45.21
CA SER A 329 -27.18 -30.48 44.41
C SER A 329 -25.99 -30.40 43.45
N ARG A 330 -25.32 -31.54 43.21
CA ARG A 330 -24.18 -31.65 42.29
C ARG A 330 -24.50 -31.15 40.88
N ILE A 331 -25.76 -31.24 40.46
CA ILE A 331 -26.26 -30.73 39.17
C ILE A 331 -26.22 -29.19 39.12
N ALA A 332 -26.56 -28.51 40.22
CA ALA A 332 -26.48 -27.05 40.28
C ALA A 332 -25.03 -26.54 40.28
N GLN A 333 -24.09 -27.30 40.89
CA GLN A 333 -22.66 -27.01 40.79
C GLN A 333 -22.12 -27.23 39.37
N LEU A 334 -22.57 -28.28 38.68
CA LEU A 334 -22.18 -28.56 37.29
C LEU A 334 -22.71 -27.49 36.33
N ALA A 335 -23.97 -27.07 36.49
CA ALA A 335 -24.56 -26.00 35.68
C ALA A 335 -23.86 -24.65 35.88
N SER A 336 -23.48 -24.31 37.12
CA SER A 336 -22.72 -23.10 37.44
C SER A 336 -21.28 -23.14 36.93
N SER A 337 -20.67 -24.33 36.88
CA SER A 337 -19.32 -24.52 36.35
C SER A 337 -19.29 -24.51 34.82
N ALA A 338 -20.30 -25.12 34.18
CA ALA A 338 -20.46 -25.13 32.72
C ALA A 338 -20.77 -23.72 32.18
N SER A 339 -21.61 -22.94 32.87
CA SER A 339 -21.87 -21.54 32.51
C SER A 339 -20.63 -20.66 32.70
N ARG A 340 -19.86 -20.83 33.80
CA ARG A 340 -18.57 -20.14 33.98
C ARG A 340 -17.52 -20.56 32.93
N ALA A 341 -17.48 -21.82 32.50
CA ALA A 341 -16.56 -22.30 31.47
C ALA A 341 -16.96 -21.80 30.06
N ALA A 342 -18.25 -21.73 29.76
CA ALA A 342 -18.79 -21.14 28.53
C ALA A 342 -18.52 -19.63 28.44
N SER A 343 -18.65 -18.90 29.55
CA SER A 343 -18.31 -17.47 29.59
C SER A 343 -16.82 -17.18 29.40
N ARG A 344 -15.92 -18.06 29.89
CA ARG A 344 -14.47 -17.92 29.70
C ARG A 344 -14.03 -18.25 28.26
N SER A 345 -14.69 -19.22 27.61
CA SER A 345 -14.39 -19.61 26.22
C SER A 345 -14.93 -18.60 25.19
N LEU A 346 -16.02 -17.89 25.50
CA LEU A 346 -16.53 -16.77 24.67
C LEU A 346 -15.74 -15.48 24.88
N SER A 347 -15.25 -15.21 26.11
CA SER A 347 -14.38 -14.05 26.40
C SER A 347 -13.00 -14.16 25.75
N SER A 348 -12.42 -15.37 25.67
CA SER A 348 -11.14 -15.59 24.99
C SER A 348 -11.20 -15.39 23.47
N LYS A 349 -12.38 -15.49 22.84
CA LYS A 349 -12.58 -15.20 21.41
C LYS A 349 -12.74 -13.71 21.10
N ARG A 350 -13.09 -12.89 22.11
CA ARG A 350 -13.35 -11.46 21.93
C ARG A 350 -12.12 -10.58 22.16
N ASN A 351 -11.09 -11.11 22.82
CA ASN A 351 -9.85 -10.40 23.16
C ASN A 351 -8.64 -10.78 22.29
N LYS A 352 -8.82 -11.58 21.23
CA LYS A 352 -7.79 -11.65 20.19
C LYS A 352 -7.93 -10.37 19.37
N PRO A 353 -6.94 -9.47 19.31
CA PRO A 353 -6.98 -8.40 18.32
C PRO A 353 -7.16 -9.08 16.96
N ASP A 354 -8.09 -8.55 16.16
CA ASP A 354 -8.49 -9.18 14.91
C ASP A 354 -7.34 -9.05 13.89
N ASN A 355 -6.30 -9.90 14.04
CA ASN A 355 -5.20 -10.09 13.09
C ASN A 355 -5.73 -10.39 11.67
N SER A 356 -7.02 -10.71 11.54
CA SER A 356 -7.77 -10.83 10.29
C SER A 356 -7.49 -9.68 9.33
N THR A 357 -7.49 -8.42 9.78
CA THR A 357 -7.36 -7.28 8.85
C THR A 357 -5.95 -7.16 8.25
N GLN A 358 -4.91 -7.39 9.04
CA GLN A 358 -3.52 -7.36 8.56
C GLN A 358 -3.20 -8.60 7.72
N THR A 359 -3.78 -9.75 8.07
CA THR A 359 -3.66 -10.98 7.30
C THR A 359 -4.27 -10.82 5.90
N LYS A 360 -5.32 -9.99 5.74
CA LYS A 360 -5.83 -9.65 4.40
C LYS A 360 -4.80 -8.94 3.51
N LEU A 361 -3.82 -8.22 4.07
CA LEU A 361 -2.77 -7.59 3.27
C LEU A 361 -1.83 -8.61 2.61
N LEU A 362 -1.77 -9.85 3.11
CA LEU A 362 -1.04 -10.93 2.43
C LEU A 362 -1.62 -11.25 1.05
N LEU A 363 -2.87 -10.90 0.77
CA LEU A 363 -3.45 -10.98 -0.57
C LEU A 363 -2.68 -10.10 -1.58
N PHE A 364 -2.00 -9.06 -1.10
CA PHE A 364 -1.23 -8.12 -1.90
C PHE A 364 0.27 -8.39 -1.88
N TRP A 365 0.70 -9.47 -1.22
CA TRP A 365 2.10 -9.91 -1.26
C TRP A 365 2.38 -10.63 -2.58
N ARG A 366 3.35 -10.12 -3.36
CA ARG A 366 3.70 -10.59 -4.72
C ARG A 366 2.56 -10.49 -5.75
N LYS A 367 1.45 -9.85 -5.37
CA LYS A 367 0.25 -9.65 -6.20
C LYS A 367 -0.27 -8.24 -5.97
N PRO A 368 0.40 -7.22 -6.50
CA PRO A 368 -0.01 -5.84 -6.28
C PRO A 368 -1.46 -5.62 -6.76
N ALA A 369 -2.29 -5.04 -5.91
CA ALA A 369 -3.62 -4.63 -6.28
C ALA A 369 -3.56 -3.27 -6.98
N ARG A 370 -4.33 -3.11 -8.06
CA ARG A 370 -4.42 -1.86 -8.82
C ARG A 370 -5.86 -1.42 -8.96
N LYS A 371 -6.10 -0.13 -8.77
CA LYS A 371 -7.39 0.50 -9.05
C LYS A 371 -7.15 1.72 -9.92
N CYS A 372 -7.89 1.81 -11.03
CA CYS A 372 -7.83 2.93 -11.96
C CYS A 372 -9.21 3.56 -12.07
N TRP A 373 -9.28 4.89 -12.01
CA TRP A 373 -10.53 5.62 -12.22
C TRP A 373 -10.26 7.01 -12.79
N TRP A 374 -11.32 7.60 -13.32
CA TRP A 374 -11.30 8.95 -13.88
C TRP A 374 -12.13 9.88 -13.01
N SER A 375 -11.69 11.11 -12.91
CA SER A 375 -12.46 12.23 -12.38
C SER A 375 -12.24 13.46 -13.26
N HIS A 376 -13.04 14.50 -13.02
CA HIS A 376 -12.78 15.82 -13.57
C HIS A 376 -12.86 16.83 -12.43
N ASP A 377 -12.09 17.90 -12.56
CA ASP A 377 -12.05 18.95 -11.55
C ASP A 377 -11.84 20.33 -12.20
N TRP A 378 -12.22 21.38 -11.49
CA TRP A 378 -11.93 22.75 -11.86
C TRP A 378 -10.81 23.28 -10.98
N VAL A 379 -9.66 23.52 -11.60
CA VAL A 379 -8.45 23.91 -10.89
C VAL A 379 -8.23 25.40 -11.09
N THR A 380 -8.33 26.17 -10.00
CA THR A 380 -7.93 27.58 -9.99
C THR A 380 -6.41 27.66 -9.94
N ILE A 381 -5.82 28.22 -10.99
CA ILE A 381 -4.37 28.38 -11.13
C ILE A 381 -4.01 29.85 -11.09
N GLU A 382 -2.92 30.14 -10.39
CA GLU A 382 -2.26 31.45 -10.39
C GLU A 382 -1.11 31.39 -11.39
N ILE A 383 -1.22 32.13 -12.49
CA ILE A 383 -0.18 32.16 -13.54
C ILE A 383 0.28 33.59 -13.75
N ASP A 384 1.58 33.82 -13.69
CA ASP A 384 2.20 35.05 -14.18
C ASP A 384 2.41 34.98 -15.70
N ALA A 385 1.31 35.03 -16.46
CA ALA A 385 1.33 34.99 -17.93
C ALA A 385 0.39 36.05 -18.52
N PRO A 386 0.82 37.32 -18.59
CA PRO A 386 0.00 38.44 -19.07
C PRO A 386 -0.59 38.22 -20.47
N GLU A 387 0.16 37.58 -21.37
CA GLU A 387 -0.27 37.27 -22.74
C GLU A 387 -1.44 36.27 -22.79
N LEU A 388 -1.55 35.39 -21.79
CA LEU A 388 -2.64 34.43 -21.69
C LEU A 388 -3.95 35.12 -21.32
N PHE A 389 -3.90 36.06 -20.36
CA PHE A 389 -5.05 36.87 -19.96
C PHE A 389 -5.47 37.88 -21.03
N LYS A 390 -4.52 38.44 -21.79
CA LYS A 390 -4.81 39.30 -22.95
C LYS A 390 -5.57 38.54 -24.04
N SER A 391 -5.15 37.31 -24.33
CA SER A 391 -5.84 36.43 -25.28
C SER A 391 -7.27 36.13 -24.83
N MET A 392 -7.48 35.90 -23.53
CA MET A 392 -8.81 35.68 -22.93
C MET A 392 -9.73 36.92 -23.04
N LYS A 393 -9.21 38.11 -22.71
CA LYS A 393 -9.98 39.37 -22.81
C LYS A 393 -10.45 39.64 -24.24
N ASN A 394 -9.63 39.35 -25.25
CA ASN A 394 -9.98 39.51 -26.66
C ASN A 394 -11.09 38.56 -27.15
N VAL A 395 -11.21 37.36 -26.54
CA VAL A 395 -12.30 36.41 -26.83
C VAL A 395 -13.60 36.88 -26.16
N ASN A 396 -13.51 37.38 -24.93
CA ASN A 396 -14.68 37.78 -24.14
C ASN A 396 -15.22 39.18 -24.50
N SER A 397 -14.45 40.03 -25.21
CA SER A 397 -14.84 41.38 -25.62
C SER A 397 -15.99 41.48 -26.64
N ASN A 398 -16.63 40.37 -27.00
CA ASN A 398 -17.94 40.38 -27.68
C ASN A 398 -19.14 40.46 -26.71
N GLY A 399 -18.90 40.47 -25.39
CA GLY A 399 -19.90 40.77 -24.37
C GLY A 399 -19.54 42.06 -23.63
N SER A 400 -20.44 43.03 -23.63
CA SER A 400 -20.34 44.28 -22.88
C SER A 400 -20.25 44.00 -21.38
N ASP A 401 -19.15 44.37 -20.74
CA ASP A 401 -19.12 45.41 -19.70
C ASP A 401 -17.76 45.40 -18.98
N SER A 402 -17.03 46.50 -19.18
CA SER A 402 -15.87 46.89 -18.41
C SER A 402 -16.32 47.42 -17.05
N ASN A 403 -16.09 46.67 -15.98
CA ASN A 403 -15.83 47.19 -14.63
C ASN A 403 -15.44 46.06 -13.68
N GLY A 404 -14.14 45.80 -13.51
CA GLY A 404 -13.65 44.84 -12.52
C GLY A 404 -12.15 45.01 -12.34
N LYS A 405 -11.72 45.27 -11.10
CA LYS A 405 -10.33 45.51 -10.68
C LYS A 405 -9.37 44.49 -11.30
N ASP A 406 -8.49 44.97 -12.16
CA ASP A 406 -7.35 44.23 -12.71
C ASP A 406 -6.38 43.88 -11.58
N ASN A 407 -6.48 42.68 -10.99
CA ASN A 407 -5.40 42.06 -10.20
C ASN A 407 -5.68 40.61 -9.76
N ASP A 408 -6.43 39.83 -10.52
CA ASP A 408 -6.47 38.39 -10.27
C ASP A 408 -5.80 37.67 -11.44
N ASN A 409 -4.50 37.38 -11.30
CA ASN A 409 -3.74 36.42 -12.12
C ASN A 409 -4.27 34.98 -11.94
N LYS A 410 -5.55 34.83 -11.61
CA LYS A 410 -6.24 33.58 -11.30
C LYS A 410 -7.12 33.19 -12.47
N MET A 411 -7.09 31.92 -12.82
CA MET A 411 -7.95 31.37 -13.86
C MET A 411 -8.41 29.98 -13.44
N SER A 412 -9.70 29.69 -13.62
CA SER A 412 -10.24 28.36 -13.41
C SER A 412 -10.12 27.55 -14.70
N VAL A 413 -9.48 26.39 -14.62
CA VAL A 413 -9.23 25.52 -15.77
C VAL A 413 -9.79 24.14 -15.50
N LYS A 414 -10.55 23.61 -16.46
CA LYS A 414 -11.07 22.25 -16.38
C LYS A 414 -9.96 21.24 -16.62
N VAL A 415 -9.88 20.24 -15.76
CA VAL A 415 -8.87 19.19 -15.83
C VAL A 415 -9.55 17.83 -15.74
N HIS A 416 -9.20 16.92 -16.64
CA HIS A 416 -9.54 15.50 -16.49
C HIS A 416 -8.37 14.79 -15.83
N ILE A 417 -8.66 13.95 -14.84
CA ILE A 417 -7.66 13.27 -14.04
C ILE A 417 -7.91 11.77 -14.13
N ARG A 418 -6.88 11.01 -14.48
CA ARG A 418 -6.84 9.56 -14.34
C ARG A 418 -5.94 9.24 -13.16
N ARG A 419 -6.48 8.56 -12.15
CA ARG A 419 -5.70 8.09 -11.00
C ARG A 419 -5.52 6.59 -11.09
N VAL A 420 -4.30 6.14 -10.87
CA VAL A 420 -3.96 4.72 -10.71
C VAL A 420 -3.33 4.54 -9.34
N TRP A 421 -4.03 3.83 -8.47
CA TRP A 421 -3.49 3.41 -7.18
C TRP A 421 -2.94 2.00 -7.29
N THR A 422 -1.74 1.79 -6.75
CA THR A 422 -1.12 0.47 -6.61
C THR A 422 -0.82 0.22 -5.14
N LEU A 423 -1.31 -0.90 -4.61
CA LEU A 423 -1.05 -1.37 -3.25
C LEU A 423 -0.31 -2.70 -3.31
N GLU A 424 0.85 -2.77 -2.66
CA GLU A 424 1.66 -3.98 -2.54
C GLU A 424 2.12 -4.16 -1.09
N LEU A 425 2.18 -5.40 -0.62
CA LEU A 425 2.84 -5.74 0.64
C LEU A 425 4.21 -6.33 0.33
N SER A 426 5.26 -5.81 0.97
CA SER A 426 6.62 -6.36 0.90
C SER A 426 7.03 -6.92 2.25
N ILE A 427 7.53 -8.15 2.27
CA ILE A 427 7.98 -8.85 3.48
C ILE A 427 9.48 -9.01 3.39
N ILE A 428 10.20 -8.40 4.33
CA ILE A 428 11.66 -8.35 4.29
C ILE A 428 12.26 -9.73 4.54
N GLY A 429 13.27 -10.08 3.75
CA GLY A 429 13.96 -11.37 3.84
C GLY A 429 13.13 -12.54 3.33
N VAL A 430 12.15 -12.31 2.46
CA VAL A 430 11.41 -13.36 1.74
C VAL A 430 11.37 -13.02 0.25
N GLN A 431 12.23 -13.67 -0.54
CA GLN A 431 12.28 -13.55 -2.01
C GLN A 431 11.35 -14.55 -2.71
#